data_AF-A0AA46ACX2-F1
#
_entry.id   AF-A0AA46ACX2-F1
#
_cell.length_a   1.000
_cell.length_b   1.000
_cell.length_c   1.000
_cell.angle_alpha   90.00
_cell.angle_beta   90.00
_cell.angle_gamma   90.00
#
_symmetry.space_group_name_H-M   'P 1'
#
loop_
_entity.id
_entity.type
_entity.pdbx_description
1 polymer ?
#
loop_
_entity_poly.entity_id
_entity_poly.type
_entity_poly.pdbx_seq_one_letter_code
_entity_poly.pdbx_strand_id
1 'polypeptide(L)'
;MATLFWGTNLGNEGVLYGDFNRLQQQKQEISRELTRRGFNNVRVTNWEISGHKDGCYVSIAHLSHPTPNRWWEIIMVSCDGNNIPLAQTILNQARNAIRFTW
;
A
#
# COMPACT_ATOMS: atom_id res chain seq x y z
N MET A 1 17.28 -2.63 10.39
CA MET A 1 15.88 -2.90 10.00
C MET A 1 15.92 -3.47 8.60
N ALA A 2 15.22 -4.58 8.35
CA ALA A 2 15.07 -5.08 7.00
C ALA A 2 13.91 -4.32 6.36
N THR A 3 14.16 -3.68 5.21
CA THR A 3 13.14 -2.97 4.45
C THR A 3 12.97 -3.61 3.08
N LEU A 4 11.75 -3.98 2.75
CA LEU A 4 11.38 -4.54 1.45
C LEU A 4 10.48 -3.57 0.70
N PHE A 5 10.64 -3.54 -0.62
CA PHE A 5 9.90 -2.69 -1.53
C PHE A 5 9.20 -3.55 -2.59
N TRP A 6 7.97 -3.20 -2.93
CA TRP A 6 7.25 -3.81 -4.04
C TRP A 6 6.46 -2.76 -4.82
N GLY A 7 6.69 -2.72 -6.13
CA GLY A 7 5.94 -1.86 -7.04
C GLY A 7 4.76 -2.61 -7.67
N THR A 8 3.60 -1.97 -7.74
CA THR A 8 2.44 -2.47 -8.46
C THR A 8 1.59 -1.32 -9.01
N ASN A 9 0.66 -1.62 -9.90
CA ASN A 9 -0.42 -0.72 -10.32
C ASN A 9 -1.79 -1.35 -10.04
N LEU A 10 -1.81 -2.51 -9.37
CA LEU A 10 -2.99 -3.32 -9.23
C LEU A 10 -4.10 -2.55 -8.53
N GLY A 11 -3.83 -1.79 -7.47
CA GLY A 11 -4.85 -1.02 -6.74
C GLY A 11 -5.26 0.27 -7.41
N ASN A 12 -4.66 0.62 -8.57
CA ASN A 12 -5.05 1.77 -9.38
C ASN A 12 -5.37 1.47 -10.86
N GLU A 13 -5.72 0.24 -11.24
CA GLU A 13 -6.11 -0.09 -12.62
C GLU A 13 -7.29 0.77 -13.14
N GLY A 14 -7.01 1.58 -14.16
CA GLY A 14 -8.03 2.49 -14.71
C GLY A 14 -8.24 3.79 -13.91
N VAL A 15 -7.41 4.08 -12.89
CA VAL A 15 -7.26 5.44 -12.36
C VAL A 15 -6.25 6.19 -13.19
N LEU A 16 -6.73 7.25 -13.81
CA LEU A 16 -5.93 8.10 -14.67
C LEU A 16 -5.23 9.18 -13.83
N TYR A 17 -4.12 9.69 -14.36
CA TYR A 17 -3.47 10.91 -13.88
C TYR A 17 -4.51 12.03 -13.76
N GLY A 18 -4.51 12.71 -12.60
CA GLY A 18 -5.46 13.77 -12.29
C GLY A 18 -6.80 13.31 -11.69
N ASP A 19 -7.11 12.00 -11.70
CA ASP A 19 -8.32 11.46 -11.05
C ASP A 19 -8.12 11.26 -9.54
N PHE A 20 -7.91 12.36 -8.83
CA PHE A 20 -7.60 12.36 -7.40
C PHE A 20 -8.77 11.88 -6.53
N ASN A 21 -10.02 12.06 -6.99
CA ASN A 21 -11.20 11.59 -6.27
C ASN A 21 -11.28 10.07 -6.28
N ARG A 22 -11.06 9.44 -7.43
CA ARG A 22 -11.05 7.98 -7.54
C ARG A 22 -9.85 7.37 -6.81
N LEU A 23 -8.68 8.01 -6.91
CA LEU A 23 -7.50 7.63 -6.11
C LEU A 23 -7.82 7.65 -4.61
N GLN A 24 -8.48 8.70 -4.12
CA GLN A 24 -8.84 8.81 -2.70
C GLN A 24 -9.82 7.70 -2.29
N GLN A 25 -10.82 7.38 -3.13
CA GLN A 25 -11.73 6.27 -2.87
C GLN A 25 -10.99 4.93 -2.78
N GLN A 26 -10.06 4.66 -3.70
CA GLN A 26 -9.25 3.44 -3.67
C GLN A 26 -8.38 3.35 -2.43
N LYS A 27 -7.75 4.45 -2.02
CA LYS A 27 -6.99 4.49 -0.77
C LYS A 27 -7.85 4.15 0.44
N GLN A 28 -9.10 4.59 0.46
CA GLN A 28 -10.05 4.24 1.52
C GLN A 28 -10.38 2.74 1.51
N GLU A 29 -10.63 2.14 0.34
CA GLU A 29 -10.88 0.69 0.26
C GLU A 29 -9.66 -0.13 0.67
N ILE A 30 -8.46 0.24 0.22
CA ILE A 30 -7.21 -0.41 0.63
C ILE A 30 -7.04 -0.31 2.15
N SER A 31 -7.34 0.86 2.74
CA SER A 31 -7.25 1.05 4.19
C SER A 31 -8.22 0.16 4.99
N ARG A 32 -9.43 -0.06 4.47
CA ARG A 32 -10.42 -0.97 5.07
C ARG A 32 -9.95 -2.41 4.99
N GLU A 33 -9.41 -2.83 3.84
CA GLU A 33 -8.87 -4.18 3.67
C GLU A 33 -7.63 -4.45 4.52
N LEU A 34 -6.73 -3.45 4.68
CA LEU A 34 -5.63 -3.54 5.63
C LEU A 34 -6.15 -3.70 7.06
N THR A 35 -7.12 -2.88 7.46
CA THR A 35 -7.72 -2.95 8.81
C THR A 35 -8.36 -4.32 9.06
N ARG A 36 -9.14 -4.83 8.09
CA ARG A 36 -9.73 -6.19 8.13
C ARG A 36 -8.70 -7.30 8.30
N ARG A 37 -7.51 -7.12 7.73
CA ARG A 37 -6.38 -8.06 7.84
C ARG A 37 -5.58 -7.89 9.13
N GLY A 38 -6.01 -7.04 10.06
CA GLY A 38 -5.37 -6.86 11.36
C GLY A 38 -4.20 -5.88 11.36
N PHE A 39 -4.11 -5.00 10.35
CA PHE A 39 -3.21 -3.85 10.44
C PHE A 39 -3.80 -2.81 11.38
N ASN A 40 -2.95 -2.21 12.21
CA ASN A 40 -3.32 -1.23 13.23
C ASN A 40 -2.83 0.17 12.85
N ASN A 41 -3.47 1.19 13.41
CA ASN A 41 -3.16 2.60 13.15
C ASN A 41 -3.10 2.93 11.64
N VAL A 42 -4.01 2.34 10.85
CA VAL A 42 -4.06 2.58 9.42
C VAL A 42 -4.49 4.02 9.16
N ARG A 43 -3.67 4.79 8.44
CA ARG A 43 -3.88 6.20 8.13
C ARG A 43 -3.84 6.40 6.63
N VAL A 44 -4.82 7.12 6.10
CA VAL A 44 -4.86 7.55 4.71
C VAL A 44 -4.47 9.01 4.64
N THR A 45 -3.42 9.32 3.90
CA THR A 45 -2.94 10.69 3.66
C THR A 45 -2.98 11.02 2.17
N ASN A 46 -2.65 12.27 1.84
CA ASN A 46 -2.57 12.73 0.46
C ASN A 46 -1.55 11.93 -0.37
N TRP A 47 -0.48 11.41 0.25
CA TRP A 47 0.63 10.77 -0.46
C TRP A 47 0.72 9.26 -0.26
N GLU A 48 0.27 8.77 0.90
CA GLU A 48 0.42 7.37 1.27
C GLU A 48 -0.74 6.83 2.12
N ILE A 49 -0.80 5.50 2.18
CA ILE A 49 -1.49 4.77 3.24
C ILE A 49 -0.41 4.18 4.14
N SER A 50 -0.47 4.41 5.45
CA SER A 50 0.49 3.83 6.39
C SER A 50 -0.20 3.07 7.51
N GLY A 51 0.51 2.13 8.13
CA GLY A 51 -0.02 1.32 9.22
C GLY A 51 1.05 0.40 9.82
N HIS A 52 0.65 -0.37 10.83
CA HIS A 52 1.55 -1.26 11.55
C HIS A 52 0.96 -2.66 11.69
N LYS A 53 1.80 -3.69 11.67
CA LYS A 53 1.40 -5.06 11.99
C LYS A 53 2.58 -5.88 12.47
N ASP A 54 2.42 -6.62 13.56
CA ASP A 54 3.42 -7.55 14.10
C ASP A 54 4.82 -6.92 14.30
N GLY A 55 4.87 -5.65 14.73
CA GLY A 55 6.13 -4.91 14.90
C GLY A 55 6.75 -4.38 13.61
N CYS A 56 6.06 -4.51 12.47
CA CYS A 56 6.47 -3.95 11.19
C CYS A 56 5.66 -2.70 10.85
N TYR A 57 6.34 -1.71 10.28
CA TYR A 57 5.73 -0.56 9.63
C TYR A 57 5.45 -0.87 8.15
N VAL A 58 4.30 -0.44 7.66
CA VAL A 58 3.93 -0.49 6.24
C VAL A 58 3.54 0.89 5.76
N SER A 59 4.04 1.27 4.58
CA SER A 59 3.61 2.43 3.83
C SER A 59 3.33 2.04 2.38
N ILE A 60 2.27 2.59 1.79
CA ILE A 60 1.87 2.41 0.39
C ILE A 60 1.82 3.79 -0.23
N ALA A 61 2.91 4.18 -0.90
CA ALA A 61 2.99 5.45 -1.61
C ALA A 61 2.28 5.35 -2.96
N HIS A 62 1.55 6.41 -3.33
CA HIS A 62 0.87 6.49 -4.61
C HIS A 62 1.56 7.54 -5.49
N LEU A 63 2.13 7.08 -6.60
CA LEU A 63 2.91 7.89 -7.53
C LEU A 63 2.21 7.90 -8.88
N SER A 64 2.24 9.01 -9.60
CA SER A 64 1.72 9.04 -10.97
C SER A 64 2.65 9.77 -11.90
N HIS A 65 2.53 9.43 -13.17
CA HIS A 65 3.21 10.12 -14.25
C HIS A 65 2.17 10.38 -15.37
N PRO A 66 2.22 11.54 -16.05
CA PRO A 66 1.31 11.81 -17.16
C PRO A 66 1.50 10.83 -18.33
N THR A 67 2.70 10.24 -18.46
CA THR A 67 3.04 9.29 -19.53
C THR A 67 3.84 8.09 -18.99
N PRO A 68 3.27 6.88 -18.87
CA PRO A 68 1.89 6.50 -19.20
C PRO A 68 0.89 7.05 -18.18
N ASN A 69 -0.29 7.44 -18.64
CA ASN A 69 -1.38 8.00 -17.85
C ASN A 69 -1.94 7.00 -16.82
N ARG A 70 -1.24 6.83 -15.69
CA ARG A 70 -1.60 5.86 -14.63
C ARG A 70 -1.02 6.23 -13.27
N TRP A 71 -1.59 5.63 -12.24
CA TRP A 71 -1.03 5.61 -10.89
C TRP A 71 -0.30 4.29 -10.61
N TRP A 72 0.74 4.39 -9.80
CA TRP A 72 1.60 3.33 -9.30
C TRP A 72 1.57 3.33 -7.79
N GLU A 73 1.67 2.14 -7.21
CA GLU A 73 1.78 1.91 -5.78
C GLU A 73 3.14 1.34 -5.46
N ILE A 74 3.81 1.93 -4.47
CA ILE A 74 5.02 1.39 -3.89
C ILE A 74 4.71 0.99 -2.46
N ILE A 75 4.69 -0.32 -2.21
CA ILE A 75 4.55 -0.89 -0.88
C ILE A 75 5.94 -0.98 -0.26
N MET A 76 6.10 -0.36 0.90
CA MET A 76 7.31 -0.34 1.70
C MET A 76 6.99 -1.01 3.03
N VAL A 77 7.73 -2.05 3.38
CA VAL A 77 7.58 -2.75 4.65
C VAL A 77 8.92 -2.74 5.36
N SER A 78 8.94 -2.25 6.60
CA SER A 78 10.13 -2.28 7.45
C SER A 78 9.82 -2.98 8.76
N CYS A 79 10.64 -3.97 9.12
CA CYS A 79 10.51 -4.70 10.37
C CYS A 79 11.77 -4.55 11.21
N ASP A 80 11.58 -4.50 12.52
CA ASP A 80 12.66 -4.52 13.49
C ASP A 80 13.45 -5.84 13.45
N GLY A 81 14.69 -5.81 13.94
CA GLY A 81 15.51 -7.01 14.11
C GLY A 81 15.99 -7.70 12.82
N ASN A 82 15.91 -7.02 11.66
CA ASN A 82 16.29 -7.59 10.35
C ASN A 82 15.53 -8.89 9.98
N ASN A 83 14.29 -9.04 10.46
CA ASN A 83 13.47 -10.22 10.20
C ASN A 83 12.87 -10.19 8.77
N ILE A 84 13.66 -10.59 7.78
CA ILE A 84 13.27 -10.63 6.35
C ILE A 84 12.04 -11.53 6.12
N PRO A 85 11.93 -12.75 6.68
CA PRO A 85 10.75 -13.60 6.48
C PRO A 85 9.44 -12.95 6.96
N LEU A 86 9.49 -12.24 8.09
CA LEU A 86 8.34 -11.48 8.59
C LEU A 86 8.01 -10.32 7.65
N ALA A 87 9.00 -9.53 7.24
CA ALA A 87 8.80 -8.44 6.28
C ALA A 87 8.16 -8.94 4.98
N GLN A 88 8.60 -10.09 4.46
CA GLN A 88 8.03 -10.70 3.25
C GLN A 88 6.57 -11.13 3.46
N THR A 89 6.25 -11.67 4.65
CA THR A 89 4.89 -12.07 5.00
C THR A 89 3.96 -10.86 5.05
N ILE A 90 4.37 -9.79 5.72
CA ILE A 90 3.60 -8.55 5.82
C ILE A 90 3.45 -7.88 4.45
N LEU A 91 4.51 -7.85 3.64
CA LEU A 91 4.49 -7.35 2.26
C LEU A 91 3.46 -8.10 1.40
N ASN A 92 3.44 -9.43 1.49
CA ASN A 92 2.47 -10.24 0.76
C ASN A 92 1.03 -9.99 1.22
N GLN A 93 0.80 -9.76 2.51
CA GLN A 93 -0.51 -9.42 3.03
C GLN A 93 -0.99 -8.04 2.56
N ALA A 94 -0.10 -7.04 2.57
CA ALA A 94 -0.40 -5.71 2.05
C ALA A 94 -0.69 -5.74 0.54
N ARG A 95 0.13 -6.46 -0.23
CA ARG A 95 -0.10 -6.68 -1.67
C ARG A 95 -1.44 -7.35 -1.95
N ASN A 96 -1.83 -8.31 -1.11
CA ASN A 96 -3.11 -8.96 -1.25
C ASN A 96 -4.27 -8.01 -0.90
N ALA A 97 -4.13 -7.14 0.12
CA ALA A 97 -5.15 -6.13 0.41
C ALA A 97 -5.46 -5.24 -0.81
N ILE A 98 -4.42 -4.83 -1.54
CA ILE A 98 -4.54 -4.06 -2.78
C ILE A 98 -5.26 -4.83 -3.89
N ARG A 99 -5.07 -6.15 -3.99
CA ARG A 99 -5.73 -6.98 -5.01
C ARG A 99 -7.24 -7.13 -4.83
N PHE A 100 -7.75 -7.01 -3.61
CA PHE A 100 -9.17 -7.27 -3.30
C PHE A 100 -10.06 -6.01 -3.38
N THR A 101 -9.52 -4.86 -3.82
CA THR A 101 -10.29 -3.63 -4.01
C THR A 101 -10.90 -3.49 -5.41
N TRP A 102 -11.05 -4.60 -6.13
CA TRP A 102 -11.56 -4.72 -7.51
C TRP A 102 -12.68 -5.74 -7.61
#